data_AF-A0A133XTX4-F1
#
_entry.id   AF-A0A133XTX4-F1
#
_cell.length_a   1.000
_cell.length_b   1.000
_cell.length_c   1.000
_cell.angle_alpha   90.00
_cell.angle_beta   90.00
_cell.angle_gamma   90.00
#
_symmetry.space_group_name_H-M   'P 1'
#
loop_
_entity.id
_entity.type
_entity.pdbx_description
1 polymer ?
#
loop_
_entity_poly.entity_id
_entity_poly.type
_entity_poly.pdbx_seq_one_letter_code
_entity_poly.pdbx_strand_id
1 'polypeptide(L)'
;MLKFSTEIKTLDIDVDGQTYSIPLEPTVQDFDEAAELFSTEGASTAEFARWFLTYLKRYVPNVELLPMTALSKIMKEWSDKSELTKGQKGK
;
A
#
# COMPACT_ATOMS: atom_id res chain seq x y z
N MET A 1 32.50 -5.05 13.03
CA MET A 1 31.65 -5.43 11.88
C MET A 1 30.25 -4.89 12.17
N LEU A 2 29.77 -3.90 11.41
CA LEU A 2 28.44 -3.34 11.63
C LEU A 2 27.40 -4.33 11.10
N LYS A 3 26.52 -4.84 11.98
CA LYS A 3 25.36 -5.64 11.59
C LYS A 3 24.21 -4.68 11.31
N PHE A 4 23.86 -4.52 10.04
CA PHE A 4 22.59 -3.92 9.66
C PHE A 4 21.55 -5.03 9.60
N SER A 5 20.48 -4.88 10.37
CA SER A 5 19.29 -5.74 10.30
C SER A 5 18.10 -4.83 10.03
N THR A 6 17.51 -4.94 8.85
CA THR A 6 16.28 -4.24 8.48
C THR A 6 15.15 -5.27 8.48
N GLU A 7 14.07 -4.99 9.18
CA GLU A 7 12.84 -5.79 9.18
C GLU A 7 11.79 -5.06 8.35
N ILE A 8 11.33 -5.69 7.27
CA ILE A 8 10.25 -5.14 6.42
C ILE A 8 8.93 -5.69 6.96
N LYS A 9 8.09 -4.79 7.48
CA LYS A 9 6.76 -5.18 7.97
C LYS A 9 5.78 -5.34 6.81
N THR A 10 4.90 -6.33 6.92
CA THR A 10 3.88 -6.63 5.92
C THR A 10 2.47 -6.61 6.53
N LEU A 11 1.48 -6.31 5.71
CA LEU A 11 0.08 -6.65 5.91
C LEU A 11 -0.18 -7.97 5.20
N ASP A 12 -0.43 -9.02 5.98
CA ASP A 12 -0.80 -10.32 5.44
C ASP A 12 -2.32 -10.38 5.24
N ILE A 13 -2.74 -10.79 4.04
CA ILE A 13 -4.14 -10.98 3.70
C ILE A 13 -4.36 -12.41 3.18
N ASP A 14 -5.52 -12.98 3.48
CA ASP A 14 -5.94 -14.27 2.93
C ASP A 14 -6.95 -14.04 1.81
N VAL A 15 -6.66 -14.58 0.63
CA VAL A 15 -7.53 -14.54 -0.55
C VAL A 15 -7.61 -15.97 -1.10
N ASP A 16 -8.81 -16.53 -1.10
CA ASP A 16 -9.10 -17.89 -1.56
C ASP A 16 -8.21 -18.98 -0.90
N GLY A 17 -7.88 -18.80 0.38
CA GLY A 17 -7.05 -19.72 1.15
C GLY A 17 -5.54 -19.60 0.87
N GLN A 18 -5.13 -18.58 0.11
CA GLN A 18 -3.74 -18.23 -0.08
C GLN A 18 -3.41 -16.92 0.64
N THR A 19 -2.32 -16.96 1.41
CA THR A 19 -1.81 -15.77 2.10
C THR A 19 -0.88 -14.97 1.18
N TYR A 20 -1.13 -13.66 1.10
CA TYR A 20 -0.30 -12.70 0.40
C TYR A 20 0.20 -11.64 1.37
N SER A 21 1.51 -11.35 1.31
CA SER A 21 2.16 -10.37 2.18
C SER A 21 2.43 -9.07 1.42
N ILE A 22 1.71 -8.01 1.79
CA ILE A 22 1.83 -6.69 1.18
C ILE A 22 2.77 -5.84 2.06
N PRO A 23 3.88 -5.31 1.57
CA PRO A 23 4.75 -4.43 2.38
C PRO A 23 3.98 -3.22 2.91
N LEU A 24 4.23 -2.82 4.16
CA LEU A 24 3.65 -1.60 4.76
C LEU A 24 4.41 -0.33 4.34
N GLU A 25 5.60 -0.50 3.81
CA GLU A 25 6.44 0.56 3.25
C GLU A 25 6.65 0.27 1.76
N PRO A 26 6.17 1.13 0.85
CA PRO A 26 6.43 1.00 -0.57
C PRO A 26 7.93 1.15 -0.87
N THR A 27 8.40 0.43 -1.88
CA THR A 27 9.78 0.53 -2.37
C THR A 27 9.97 1.79 -3.21
N VAL A 28 11.23 2.12 -3.54
CA VAL A 28 11.54 3.20 -4.49
C VAL A 28 10.85 2.98 -5.84
N GLN A 29 10.75 1.73 -6.29
CA GLN A 29 10.06 1.38 -7.53
C GLN A 29 8.56 1.69 -7.47
N ASP A 30 7.94 1.51 -6.30
CA ASP A 30 6.52 1.83 -6.07
C ASP A 30 6.29 3.34 -5.97
N PHE A 31 7.33 4.10 -5.59
CA PHE A 31 7.32 5.55 -5.48
C PHE A 31 7.55 6.28 -6.79
N ASP A 32 8.39 5.77 -7.70
CA ASP A 32 8.59 6.42 -9.00
C ASP A 32 7.28 6.52 -9.81
N GLU A 33 6.38 5.54 -9.64
CA GLU A 33 5.03 5.55 -10.22
C GLU A 33 4.06 6.49 -9.49
N ALA A 34 4.42 6.93 -8.29
CA ALA A 34 3.62 7.73 -7.37
C ALA A 34 4.18 9.13 -7.15
N ALA A 35 5.36 9.43 -7.70
CA ALA A 35 6.14 10.62 -7.38
C ALA A 35 5.36 11.90 -7.72
N GLU A 36 4.66 11.92 -8.86
CA GLU A 36 3.77 13.02 -9.24
C GLU A 36 2.57 13.16 -8.29
N LEU A 37 2.04 12.03 -7.81
CA LEU A 37 0.84 11.97 -6.97
C LEU A 37 1.11 12.45 -5.54
N PHE A 38 2.26 12.09 -4.97
CA PHE A 38 2.67 12.56 -3.63
C PHE A 38 3.27 13.97 -3.64
N SER A 39 3.73 14.47 -4.80
CA SER A 39 4.28 15.82 -4.95
C SER A 39 3.25 16.88 -5.35
N THR A 40 2.06 16.47 -5.80
CA THR A 40 0.99 17.38 -6.21
C THR A 40 0.13 17.78 -5.01
N GLU A 41 0.15 19.06 -4.66
CA GLU A 41 -0.74 19.61 -3.65
C GLU A 41 -2.19 19.49 -4.13
N GLY A 42 -3.01 18.71 -3.39
CA GLY A 42 -4.42 18.48 -3.74
C GLY A 42 -4.73 17.21 -4.54
N ALA A 43 -3.80 16.24 -4.60
CA ALA A 43 -4.08 14.92 -5.15
C ALA A 43 -5.38 14.33 -4.59
N SER A 44 -6.25 13.86 -5.50
CA SER A 44 -7.57 13.37 -5.15
C SER A 44 -7.51 11.97 -4.54
N THR A 45 -8.52 11.64 -3.73
CA THR A 45 -8.71 10.28 -3.20
C THR A 45 -8.78 9.24 -4.33
N ALA A 46 -9.31 9.61 -5.50
CA ALA A 46 -9.40 8.72 -6.66
C ALA A 46 -8.03 8.41 -7.26
N GLU A 47 -7.11 9.38 -7.29
CA GLU A 47 -5.74 9.16 -7.74
C GLU A 47 -5.00 8.23 -6.78
N PHE A 48 -5.07 8.50 -5.47
CA PHE A 48 -4.48 7.61 -4.47
C PHE A 48 -5.01 6.18 -4.57
N ALA A 49 -6.32 6.01 -4.75
CA ALA A 49 -6.93 4.69 -4.92
C ALA A 49 -6.42 3.96 -6.17
N ARG A 50 -6.21 4.66 -7.29
CA ARG A 50 -5.66 4.07 -8.52
C ARG A 50 -4.20 3.64 -8.34
N TRP A 51 -3.38 4.48 -7.72
CA TRP A 51 -2.00 4.13 -7.39
C TRP A 51 -1.98 2.91 -6.47
N PHE A 52 -2.78 2.92 -5.40
CA PHE A 52 -2.78 1.84 -4.42
C PHE A 52 -3.24 0.50 -5.03
N LEU A 53 -4.20 0.50 -5.94
CA LEU A 53 -4.56 -0.72 -6.69
C LEU A 53 -3.40 -1.22 -7.56
N THR A 54 -2.65 -0.32 -8.18
CA THR A 54 -1.46 -0.66 -8.99
C THR A 54 -0.36 -1.26 -8.10
N TYR A 55 -0.15 -0.68 -6.93
CA TYR A 55 0.74 -1.19 -5.90
C TYR A 55 0.34 -2.61 -5.46
N LEU A 56 -0.94 -2.83 -5.12
CA LEU A 56 -1.43 -4.14 -4.67
C LEU A 56 -1.26 -5.25 -5.73
N LYS A 57 -1.42 -4.94 -7.02
CA LYS A 57 -1.27 -5.92 -8.11
C LYS A 57 0.10 -6.61 -8.16
N ARG A 58 1.14 -5.97 -7.61
CA ARG A 58 2.49 -6.54 -7.52
C ARG A 58 2.59 -7.68 -6.51
N TYR A 59 1.74 -7.65 -5.49
CA TYR A 59 1.78 -8.59 -4.36
C TYR A 59 0.59 -9.55 -4.35
N VAL A 60 -0.54 -9.13 -4.92
CA VAL A 60 -1.80 -9.88 -4.93
C VAL A 60 -2.27 -10.01 -6.38
N PRO A 61 -2.14 -11.20 -7.00
CA PRO A 61 -2.67 -11.47 -8.33
C PRO A 61 -4.18 -11.25 -8.38
N ASN A 62 -4.67 -10.70 -9.50
CA ASN A 62 -6.10 -10.48 -9.75
C ASN A 62 -6.83 -9.66 -8.68
N VAL A 63 -6.12 -8.77 -7.96
CA VAL A 63 -6.69 -7.96 -6.89
C VAL A 63 -7.87 -7.10 -7.35
N GLU A 64 -7.91 -6.70 -8.63
CA GLU A 64 -9.03 -5.98 -9.25
C GLU A 64 -10.34 -6.76 -9.30
N LEU A 65 -10.30 -8.08 -9.18
CA LEU A 65 -11.48 -8.95 -9.16
C LEU A 65 -12.06 -9.08 -7.74
N LEU A 66 -11.37 -8.60 -6.71
CA LEU A 66 -11.87 -8.65 -5.35
C LEU A 66 -13.09 -7.74 -5.18
N PRO A 67 -14.05 -8.11 -4.33
CA PRO A 67 -15.16 -7.24 -3.98
C PRO A 67 -14.68 -5.89 -3.45
N MET A 68 -15.39 -4.80 -3.81
CA MET A 68 -15.05 -3.44 -3.37
C MET A 68 -14.94 -3.31 -1.84
N THR A 69 -15.71 -4.11 -1.08
CA THR A 69 -15.66 -4.17 0.38
C THR A 69 -14.33 -4.74 0.89
N ALA A 70 -13.79 -5.77 0.23
CA ALA A 70 -12.49 -6.34 0.55
C ALA A 70 -11.37 -5.35 0.22
N LEU A 71 -11.41 -4.73 -0.97
CA LEU A 71 -10.45 -3.71 -1.38
C LEU A 71 -10.41 -2.52 -0.41
N SER A 72 -11.58 -2.02 -0.01
CA SER A 72 -11.71 -0.95 0.99
C SER A 72 -11.09 -1.34 2.33
N LYS A 73 -11.28 -2.59 2.78
CA LYS A 73 -10.71 -3.09 4.03
C LYS A 73 -9.17 -3.19 3.94
N ILE A 74 -8.63 -3.73 2.85
CA ILE A 74 -7.19 -3.83 2.63
C ILE A 74 -6.55 -2.44 2.63
N MET A 75 -7.13 -1.49 1.88
CA MET A 75 -6.64 -0.11 1.81
C MET A 75 -6.65 0.57 3.17
N LYS A 76 -7.72 0.40 3.95
CA LYS A 76 -7.82 0.95 5.29
C LYS A 76 -6.78 0.36 6.24
N GLU A 77 -6.70 -0.97 6.33
CA GLU A 77 -5.75 -1.65 7.22
C GLU A 77 -4.30 -1.31 6.87
N TRP A 78 -4.00 -1.25 5.57
CA TRP A 78 -2.68 -0.84 5.09
C TRP A 78 -2.39 0.62 5.46
N SER A 79 -3.32 1.54 5.19
CA SER A 79 -3.18 2.97 5.51
C SER A 79 -3.11 3.23 7.01
N ASP A 80 -3.77 2.45 7.86
CA ASP A 80 -3.67 2.61 9.31
C ASP A 80 -2.30 2.16 9.86
N LYS A 81 -1.62 1.26 9.16
CA LYS A 81 -0.35 0.63 9.59
C LYS A 81 0.89 1.17 8.87
N SER A 82 0.74 1.74 7.68
CA SER A 82 1.82 2.29 6.86
C SER A 82 2.43 3.54 7.50
N GLU A 83 3.75 3.70 7.42
CA GLU A 83 4.43 4.92 7.86
C GLU A 83 4.13 6.12 6.95
N LEU A 84 3.74 5.88 5.68
CA LEU A 84 3.47 6.94 4.71
C LEU A 84 2.26 7.80 5.05
N THR A 85 1.29 7.21 5.74
CA THR A 85 -0.02 7.81 6.03
C THR A 85 -0.11 8.32 7.46
N LYS A 86 0.83 7.95 8.34
CA LYS A 86 0.90 8.43 9.73
C LYS A 86 1.09 9.95 9.84
N GLY A 87 1.70 10.59 8.84
CA GLY A 87 1.90 12.04 8.80
C GLY A 87 0.63 12.87 8.51
N GLN A 88 -0.47 12.26 8.06
CA GLN A 88 -1.70 12.98 7.69
C GLN A 88 -2.76 13.05 8.80
N LYS A 89 -2.59 12.35 9.93
CA LYS A 89 -3.57 12.34 11.05
C LYS A 89 -3.46 13.51 12.03
N GLY A 90 -2.72 14.58 11.68
CA GLY A 90 -2.52 15.73 12.55
C GLY A 90 -2.42 17.05 11.79
N LYS A 91 -3.55 17.61 11.38
CA LYS A 91 -3.78 19.06 11.21
C LYS A 91 -5.27 19.35 11.32
#